data_AF-A0A1F8NRB3-F1
#
_entry.id   AF-A0A1F8NRB3-F1
#
_cell.length_a   1.000
_cell.length_b   1.000
_cell.length_c   1.000
_cell.angle_alpha   90.00
_cell.angle_beta   90.00
_cell.angle_gamma   90.00
#
_symmetry.space_group_name_H-M   'P 1'
#
loop_
_entity.id
_entity.type
_entity.pdbx_description
1 polymer ?
#
loop_
_entity_poly.entity_id
_entity_poly.type
_entity_poly.pdbx_seq_one_letter_code
_entity_poly.pdbx_strand_id
1 'polypeptide(L)' 'MTEVFKVSYVVRGSDHPGAIVNVDERPGVGDRVDLGGRVFTVLEVFELIPPRGEFHFLHVTLQTEPAK' A
#
# COMPACT_ATOMS: atom_id res chain seq x y z
N MET A 1 -15.56 -7.31 14.30
CA MET A 1 -14.22 -7.83 14.00
C MET A 1 -13.81 -7.11 12.75
N THR A 2 -12.95 -6.11 12.89
CA THR A 2 -12.51 -5.26 11.77
C THR A 2 -11.07 -5.68 11.49
N GLU A 3 -10.82 -6.18 10.29
CA GLU A 3 -9.48 -6.59 9.87
C GLU A 3 -8.57 -5.35 9.80
N VAL A 4 -7.34 -5.47 10.27
CA VAL A 4 -6.35 -4.38 10.22
C VAL A 4 -5.21 -4.80 9.32
N PHE A 5 -5.04 -4.11 8.20
CA PHE A 5 -3.98 -4.35 7.24
C PHE A 5 -2.82 -3.40 7.51
N LYS A 6 -1.71 -3.92 8.00
CA LYS A 6 -0.46 -3.18 8.12
C LYS A 6 0.25 -3.22 6.78
N VAL A 7 0.19 -2.11 6.06
CA VAL A 7 0.68 -2.01 4.68
C VAL A 7 2.00 -1.26 4.64
N SER A 8 3.01 -1.87 4.02
CA SER A 8 4.27 -1.22 3.66
C SER A 8 4.21 -0.79 2.20
N TYR A 9 3.94 0.50 1.97
CA TYR A 9 3.92 1.10 0.66
C TYR A 9 5.34 1.46 0.21
N VAL A 10 5.74 0.95 -0.94
CA VAL A 10 7.03 1.24 -1.58
C VAL A 10 6.76 1.85 -2.95
N VAL A 11 7.30 3.05 -3.19
CA VAL A 11 7.10 3.75 -4.47
C VAL A 11 8.23 3.41 -5.43
N ARG A 12 7.90 2.81 -6.57
CA ARG A 12 8.84 2.48 -7.63
C ARG A 12 9.21 3.73 -8.42
N GLY A 13 10.52 3.97 -8.61
CA GLY A 13 11.03 5.04 -9.48
C GLY A 13 10.82 6.46 -8.96
N SER A 14 10.61 6.63 -7.65
CA SER A 14 10.43 7.94 -7.02
C SER A 14 11.35 8.07 -5.82
N ASP A 15 11.79 9.30 -5.53
CA ASP A 15 12.51 9.65 -4.29
C ASP A 15 11.58 9.66 -3.06
N HIS A 16 10.30 9.31 -3.21
CA HIS A 16 9.38 9.21 -2.08
C HIS A 16 9.82 8.05 -1.16
N PRO A 17 9.99 8.27 0.15
CA PRO A 17 10.49 7.27 1.10
C PRO A 17 9.54 6.08 1.36
N GLY A 18 8.46 5.93 0.58
CA GLY A 18 7.35 5.04 0.92
C GLY A 18 6.61 5.47 2.20
N ALA A 19 5.77 4.59 2.72
CA ALA A 19 5.10 4.77 4.01
C ALA A 19 4.65 3.42 4.59
N ILE A 20 4.61 3.28 5.91
CA ILE A 20 3.93 2.16 6.55
C ILE A 20 2.66 2.69 7.22
N VAL A 21 1.50 2.19 6.81
CA VAL A 21 0.19 2.68 7.25
C VAL A 21 -0.70 1.49 7.60
N ASN A 22 -1.51 1.64 8.65
CA ASN A 22 -2.60 0.70 8.93
C ASN A 22 -3.83 1.17 8.16
N VAL A 23 -4.43 0.26 7.41
CA VAL A 23 -5.68 0.51 6.67
C VAL A 23 -6.72 -0.53 7.07
N ASP A 24 -7.98 -0.13 7.04
CA ASP A 24 -9.11 -1.01 7.41
C ASP A 24 -9.59 -1.86 6.22
N GLU A 25 -9.13 -1.54 5.01
CA GLU A 25 -9.47 -2.24 3.78
C GLU A 25 -8.21 -2.73 3.06
N ARG A 26 -8.24 -3.97 2.58
CA ARG A 26 -7.13 -4.57 1.84
C ARG A 26 -6.91 -3.79 0.52
N PRO A 27 -5.70 -3.24 0.27
CA PRO A 27 -5.38 -2.63 -1.01
C PRO A 27 -5.49 -3.63 -2.17
N GLY A 28 -6.05 -3.18 -3.28
CA GLY A 28 -6.12 -3.89 -4.55
C GLY A 28 -5.17 -3.32 -5.59
N VAL A 29 -4.76 -4.15 -6.55
CA VAL A 29 -4.01 -3.68 -7.73
C VAL A 29 -4.89 -2.76 -8.55
N GLY A 30 -4.36 -1.59 -8.92
CA GLY A 30 -5.09 -0.52 -9.60
C GLY A 30 -5.67 0.54 -8.68
N ASP A 31 -5.68 0.32 -7.36
CA ASP A 31 -6.18 1.31 -6.40
C ASP A 31 -5.31 2.57 -6.38
N ARG A 32 -5.93 3.68 -5.98
CA ARG A 32 -5.25 4.97 -5.80
C ARG A 32 -4.99 5.22 -4.32
N VAL A 33 -3.73 5.44 -3.97
CA VAL A 33 -3.29 5.70 -2.60
C VAL A 33 -2.74 7.11 -2.53
N ASP A 34 -3.27 7.93 -1.62
CA ASP A 34 -2.68 9.23 -1.27
C ASP A 34 -1.62 9.02 -0.18
N LEU A 35 -0.37 9.36 -0.50
CA LEU A 35 0.70 9.46 0.48
C LEU A 35 1.21 10.90 0.52
N GLY A 36 0.86 11.62 1.59
CA GLY A 36 1.37 12.97 1.83
C GLY A 36 0.94 14.00 0.78
N GLY A 37 -0.27 13.87 0.23
CA GLY A 37 -0.82 14.78 -0.79
C GLY A 37 -0.38 14.45 -2.22
N ARG A 38 0.22 13.27 -2.44
CA ARG A 38 0.54 12.74 -3.76
C ARG A 38 -0.22 11.44 -3.98
N VAL A 39 -0.85 11.33 -5.14
CA VAL A 39 -1.60 10.13 -5.52
C VAL A 39 -0.69 9.18 -6.28
N PHE A 40 -0.72 7.91 -5.89
CA PHE A 40 0.01 6.82 -6.52
C PHE A 40 -0.96 5.69 -6.88
N THR A 41 -0.60 4.90 -7.89
CA THR A 41 -1.36 3.70 -8.27
C THR A 41 -0.69 2.46 -7.70
N VAL A 42 -1.49 1.57 -7.13
CA VAL A 42 -1.04 0.24 -6.70
C VAL A 42 -0.74 -0.63 -7.91
N LEU A 43 0.49 -1.11 -8.01
CA LEU A 43 0.90 -2.05 -9.04
C LEU A 43 0.82 -3.50 -8.56
N GLU A 44 1.23 -3.74 -7.32
CA GLU A 44 1.38 -5.08 -6.77
C GLU A 44 1.02 -5.08 -5.29
N VAL A 45 0.40 -6.17 -4.84
CA VAL A 45 0.06 -6.40 -3.44
C VAL A 45 0.53 -7.80 -3.06
N PHE A 46 1.41 -7.88 -2.08
CA PHE A 46 2.00 -9.13 -1.61
C PHE A 46 1.82 -9.27 -0.10
N GLU A 47 1.32 -10.41 0.36
CA GLU A 47 1.21 -10.70 1.79
C GLU A 47 2.54 -11.29 2.29
N LEU A 48 3.25 -10.52 3.13
CA LEU A 48 4.62 -10.83 3.54
C LEU A 48 4.71 -12.07 4.44
N ILE A 49 3.74 -12.22 5.32
CA ILE A 49 3.62 -13.34 6.26
C ILE A 49 2.15 -13.70 6.44
N PRO A 50 1.84 -14.94 6.84
CA PRO A 50 0.47 -15.33 7.16
C PRO A 50 -0.16 -14.39 8.20
N PRO A 51 -1.48 -14.12 8.08
CA PRO A 51 -2.20 -13.28 9.03
C PRO A 51 -2.07 -13.81 10.46
N ARG A 52 -2.05 -12.89 11.43
CA ARG A 52 -2.00 -13.20 12.86
C ARG A 52 -3.26 -12.65 13.53
N GLY A 53 -4.29 -13.48 13.65
CA GLY A 53 -5.61 -13.04 14.11
C GLY A 53 -6.21 -12.07 13.08
N GLU A 54 -6.58 -10.87 13.53
CA GLU A 54 -7.16 -9.82 12.66
C GLU A 54 -6.10 -8.96 11.94
N PHE A 55 -4.80 -9.22 12.16
CA PHE A 55 -3.71 -8.43 11.58
C PHE A 55 -3.11 -9.09 10.33
N HIS A 56 -3.10 -8.33 9.24
CA HIS A 56 -2.49 -8.71 7.97
C HIS A 56 -1.26 -7.85 7.69
N PHE A 57 -0.22 -8.44 7.10
CA PHE A 57 1.03 -7.74 6.80
C PHE A 57 1.26 -7.72 5.29
N LEU A 58 1.01 -6.57 4.67
CA LEU A 58 1.06 -6.42 3.23
C LEU A 58 2.25 -5.56 2.82
N HIS A 59 2.88 -5.93 1.71
CA HIS A 59 3.81 -5.12 0.94
C HIS A 59 3.10 -4.68 -0.33
N VAL A 60 3.13 -3.38 -0.59
CA VAL A 60 2.42 -2.79 -1.73
C VAL A 60 3.38 -1.95 -2.54
N THR A 61 3.56 -2.32 -3.81
CA THR A 61 4.34 -1.54 -4.76
C THR A 61 3.43 -0.50 -5.39
N LEU A 62 3.86 0.76 -5.33
CA LEU A 62 3.18 1.90 -5.90
C LEU A 62 3.97 2.47 -7.08
N GLN A 63 3.29 3.14 -7.98
CA GLN A 63 3.91 3.97 -9.02
C GLN A 63 3.28 5.35 -9.05
N THR A 64 4.09 6.38 -9.30
CA THR A 64 3.59 7.72 -9.57
C THR A 64 2.75 7.71 -10.83
N GLU A 65 1.53 8.25 -10.79
CA GLU A 65 0.82 8.53 -12.04
C GLU A 65 1.66 9.55 -12.85
N PRO A 66 1.90 9.31 -14.16
CA PRO A 66 2.57 10.30 -14.99
C PRO A 66 1.72 11.58 -15.00
N ALA A 67 2.36 12.72 -14.75
CA ALA A 67 1.71 14.01 -14.98
C ALA A 67 1.29 14.06 -16.45
N LYS A 68 -0.01 14.18 -16.69
CA LYS A 68 -0.58 14.33 -18.03
C LYS A 68 -0.15 15.64 -18.67
#